data_AF-A0ABD0C016-F1
#
_entry.id   AF-A0ABD0C016-F1
#
_cell.length_a   1.000
_cell.length_b   1.000
_cell.length_c   1.000
_cell.angle_alpha   90.00
_cell.angle_beta   90.00
_cell.angle_gamma   90.00
#
_symmetry.space_group_name_H-M   'P 1'
#
loop_
_entity.id
_entity.type
_entity.pdbx_description
1 polymer ?
#
loop_
_entity_poly.entity_id
_entity_poly.type
_entity_poly.pdbx_seq_one_letter_code
_entity_poly.pdbx_strand_id
1 'polypeptide(L)'
;MAQEWSLPGGWNDYDQTTAQNCVKEAKEESGRIVKPVKLIAVQDRNHHNKPILATNVTKIFYLCKENSGEFVSNDETDACDYFALDNLPKLSLDRNTKEQIEMCFKASKNPNWQTLFE
;
A
#
# COMPACT_ATOMS: atom_id res chain seq x y z
N MET A 1 4.73 19.83 11.17
CA MET A 1 3.81 18.68 11.25
C MET A 1 4.67 17.43 11.31
N ALA A 2 4.38 16.46 12.17
CA ALA A 2 5.17 15.22 12.22
C ALA A 2 4.93 14.42 10.94
N GLN A 3 6.00 13.96 10.29
CA GLN A 3 5.95 13.17 9.06
C GLN A 3 5.17 11.87 9.30
N GLU A 4 4.30 11.52 8.37
CA GLU A 4 3.46 10.33 8.42
C GLU A 4 3.82 9.37 7.29
N TRP A 5 3.67 8.07 7.53
CA TRP A 5 4.11 7.01 6.63
C TRP A 5 2.92 6.21 6.10
N SER A 6 3.04 5.76 4.85
CA SER A 6 2.09 4.87 4.21
C SER A 6 2.78 3.77 3.41
N LEU A 7 2.03 2.73 3.07
CA LEU A 7 2.43 1.84 1.98
C LEU A 7 2.45 2.64 0.66
N PRO A 8 3.35 2.31 -0.29
CA PRO A 8 3.32 2.95 -1.59
C PRO A 8 2.01 2.70 -2.33
N GLY A 9 1.48 3.73 -3.00
CA GLY A 9 0.24 3.63 -3.76
C GLY A 9 -0.56 4.94 -3.83
N GLY A 10 -1.43 5.02 -4.83
CA GLY A 10 -2.26 6.19 -5.08
C GLY A 10 -3.57 5.83 -5.78
N TRP A 11 -4.19 6.85 -6.37
CA TRP A 11 -5.34 6.66 -7.24
C TRP A 11 -4.94 5.88 -8.49
N ASN A 12 -5.84 5.04 -9.00
CA ASN A 12 -5.59 4.32 -10.23
C ASN A 12 -5.78 5.21 -11.45
N ASP A 13 -4.73 5.38 -12.25
CA ASP A 13 -4.82 6.13 -13.50
C ASP A 13 -5.83 5.48 -14.47
N TYR A 14 -6.54 6.32 -15.24
CA TYR A 14 -7.65 5.87 -16.09
C TYR A 14 -7.22 4.93 -17.23
N ASP A 15 -5.95 4.97 -17.63
CA ASP A 15 -5.36 4.20 -18.72
C ASP A 15 -4.51 3.02 -18.23
N GLN A 16 -4.54 2.72 -16.93
CA GLN A 16 -3.78 1.63 -16.32
C GLN A 16 -4.68 0.61 -15.63
N THR A 17 -4.27 -0.66 -15.69
CA THR A 17 -4.80 -1.68 -14.78
C THR A 17 -4.30 -1.43 -13.36
N THR A 18 -5.03 -1.92 -12.36
CA THR A 18 -4.70 -1.79 -10.94
C THR A 18 -3.34 -2.40 -10.58
N ALA A 19 -2.95 -3.47 -11.25
CA ALA A 19 -1.63 -4.08 -11.08
C ALA A 19 -0.51 -3.24 -11.71
N GLN A 20 -0.76 -2.59 -12.86
CA GLN A 20 0.20 -1.66 -13.47
C GLN A 20 0.39 -0.42 -12.60
N ASN A 21 -0.70 0.17 -12.10
CA ASN A 21 -0.63 1.34 -11.21
C ASN A 21 0.13 1.00 -9.92
N CYS A 22 -0.11 -0.18 -9.32
CA CYS A 22 0.66 -0.63 -8.16
C CYS A 22 2.18 -0.68 -8.42
N VAL A 23 2.61 -1.10 -9.61
CA VAL A 23 4.04 -1.11 -9.98
C VAL A 23 4.57 0.30 -10.23
N LYS A 24 3.76 1.17 -10.86
CA LYS A 24 4.08 2.57 -11.13
C LYS A 24 4.34 3.33 -9.82
N GLU A 25 3.37 3.31 -8.92
CA GLU A 25 3.41 4.00 -7.62
C GLU A 25 4.55 3.48 -6.74
N ALA A 26 4.77 2.16 -6.69
CA ALA A 26 5.91 1.61 -5.96
C ALA A 26 7.25 2.15 -6.49
N LYS A 27 7.39 2.31 -7.80
CA LYS A 27 8.61 2.88 -8.39
C LYS A 27 8.72 4.38 -8.11
N GLU A 28 7.64 5.14 -8.25
CA GLU A 28 7.64 6.60 -8.08
C GLU A 28 7.89 7.00 -6.62
N GLU A 29 7.19 6.38 -5.67
CA GLU A 29 7.27 6.76 -4.26
C GLU A 29 8.44 6.10 -3.51
N SER A 30 8.92 4.94 -3.96
CA SER A 30 9.96 4.18 -3.22
C SER A 30 11.20 3.82 -4.03
N GLY A 31 11.22 4.12 -5.34
CA GLY A 31 12.30 3.71 -6.25
C GLY A 31 12.33 2.20 -6.52
N ARG A 32 11.41 1.43 -5.94
CA ARG A 32 11.42 -0.04 -5.98
C ARG A 32 10.74 -0.55 -7.25
N ILE A 33 11.45 -1.40 -7.99
CA ILE A 33 10.91 -2.15 -9.11
C ILE A 33 10.36 -3.46 -8.56
N VAL A 34 9.03 -3.60 -8.62
CA VAL A 34 8.32 -4.70 -8.00
C VAL A 34 7.47 -5.47 -9.02
N LYS A 35 7.10 -6.70 -8.65
CA LYS A 35 6.12 -7.52 -9.37
C LYS A 35 4.99 -7.94 -8.42
N PRO A 36 3.73 -7.58 -8.68
CA PRO A 36 2.59 -8.10 -7.93
C PRO A 36 2.53 -9.63 -8.06
N VAL A 37 2.41 -10.33 -6.93
CA VAL A 37 2.38 -11.81 -6.89
C VAL A 37 1.14 -12.36 -6.20
N LYS A 38 0.40 -11.55 -5.44
CA LYS A 38 -0.84 -11.97 -4.76
C LYS A 38 -1.73 -10.76 -4.51
N LEU A 39 -3.03 -10.92 -4.73
CA LEU A 39 -4.06 -9.96 -4.31
C LEU A 39 -4.45 -10.25 -2.85
N ILE A 40 -4.14 -9.31 -1.94
CA ILE A 40 -4.38 -9.48 -0.50
C ILE A 40 -5.83 -9.19 -0.16
N ALA A 41 -6.32 -8.03 -0.59
CA ALA A 41 -7.66 -7.57 -0.28
C ALA A 41 -8.19 -6.53 -1.27
N VAL A 42 -9.52 -6.42 -1.33
CA VAL A 42 -10.29 -5.35 -1.97
C VAL A 42 -11.23 -4.79 -0.91
N GLN A 43 -11.00 -3.58 -0.42
CA GLN A 43 -11.70 -3.02 0.74
C GLN A 43 -12.42 -1.72 0.41
N ASP A 44 -13.56 -1.47 1.05
CA ASP A 44 -14.16 -0.13 1.10
C ASP A 44 -13.39 0.74 2.11
N ARG A 45 -12.81 1.85 1.66
CA ARG A 45 -12.06 2.78 2.52
C ARG A 45 -12.87 3.24 3.73
N ASN A 46 -14.16 3.52 3.60
CA ASN A 46 -14.97 4.08 4.68
C ASN A 46 -15.22 3.07 5.82
N HIS A 47 -15.10 1.77 5.57
CA HIS A 47 -15.15 0.75 6.61
C HIS A 47 -13.86 0.70 7.44
N HIS A 48 -12.71 0.99 6.83
CA HIS A 48 -11.40 0.72 7.42
C HIS A 48 -10.59 1.97 7.76
N ASN A 49 -10.87 3.12 7.15
CA ASN A 49 -10.10 4.35 7.30
C ASN A 49 -10.98 5.53 7.74
N LYS A 50 -10.35 6.54 8.37
CA LYS A 50 -10.99 7.80 8.78
C LYS A 50 -10.23 9.01 8.23
N PRO A 51 -10.89 10.16 8.04
CA PRO A 51 -12.33 10.38 8.18
C PRO A 51 -13.14 9.70 7.06
N ILE A 52 -14.45 9.56 7.27
CA ILE A 52 -15.38 9.07 6.24
C ILE A 52 -15.45 10.10 5.10
N LEU A 53 -15.40 9.61 3.86
CA LEU A 53 -15.57 10.44 2.66
C LEU A 53 -16.98 10.27 2.09
N ALA A 54 -17.48 11.33 1.45
CA ALA A 54 -18.73 11.27 0.69
C ALA A 54 -18.60 10.42 -0.60
N THR A 55 -17.37 10.23 -1.08
CA THR A 55 -17.05 9.36 -2.20
C THR A 55 -16.60 8.00 -1.69
N ASN A 56 -17.12 6.92 -2.29
CA ASN A 56 -16.64 5.58 -2.02
C ASN A 56 -15.30 5.36 -2.72
N VAL A 57 -14.37 4.74 -1.99
CA VAL A 57 -13.01 4.46 -2.49
C VAL A 57 -12.72 2.99 -2.25
N THR A 58 -12.52 2.25 -3.34
CA THR A 58 -12.07 0.87 -3.27
C THR A 58 -10.55 0.83 -3.16
N LYS A 59 -10.04 0.27 -2.06
CA LYS A 59 -8.60 0.07 -1.82
C LYS A 59 -8.23 -1.36 -2.20
N ILE A 60 -7.26 -1.50 -3.09
CA ILE A 60 -6.77 -2.81 -3.55
C ILE A 60 -5.35 -2.99 -3.03
N PHE A 61 -5.14 -4.04 -2.24
CA PHE A 61 -3.83 -4.33 -1.65
C PHE A 61 -3.17 -5.49 -2.39
N TYR A 62 -1.96 -5.25 -2.93
CA TYR A 62 -1.13 -6.27 -3.56
C TYR A 62 0.06 -6.62 -2.68
N LEU A 63 0.37 -7.91 -2.59
CA LEU A 63 1.69 -8.37 -2.17
C LEU A 63 2.58 -8.38 -3.40
N CYS A 64 3.73 -7.71 -3.29
CA CYS A 64 4.69 -7.61 -4.37
C CYS A 64 6.02 -8.28 -4.00
N LYS A 65 6.65 -8.89 -4.99
CA LYS A 65 8.06 -9.30 -4.91
C LYS A 65 8.91 -8.15 -5.42
N GLU A 66 9.84 -7.69 -4.59
CA GLU A 66 10.87 -6.73 -5.02
C GLU A 66 11.89 -7.42 -5.92
N ASN A 67 12.21 -6.78 -7.04
CA ASN A 67 13.21 -7.27 -7.98
C ASN A 67 14.53 -6.48 -7.87
N SER A 68 14.43 -5.16 -7.75
CA SER A 68 15.57 -4.23 -7.70
C SER A 68 15.06 -2.82 -7.38
N GLY A 69 15.95 -1.84 -7.35
CA GLY A 69 15.60 -0.43 -7.24
C GLY A 69 16.37 0.25 -6.12
N GLU A 70 16.45 1.57 -6.22
CA GLU A 70 17.06 2.42 -5.21
C GLU A 70 16.20 3.67 -5.08
N PHE A 71 15.93 4.07 -3.85
CA PHE A 71 15.12 5.24 -3.59
C PHE A 71 15.94 6.50 -3.82
N VAL A 72 15.33 7.45 -4.52
CA VAL A 72 15.80 8.83 -4.62
C VAL A 72 14.63 9.71 -4.20
N SER A 73 14.88 10.60 -3.25
CA SER A 73 13.89 11.58 -2.78
C SER A 73 13.32 12.37 -3.96
N ASN A 74 12.02 12.61 -3.95
CA ASN A 74 11.30 13.28 -5.02
C ASN A 74 10.20 14.18 -4.47
N ASP A 75 9.45 14.83 -5.36
CA ASP A 75 8.44 15.82 -4.99
C ASP A 75 7.25 15.23 -4.19
N GLU A 76 7.06 13.91 -4.21
CA GLU A 76 5.98 13.22 -3.52
C GLU A 76 6.42 12.55 -2.21
N THR A 77 7.63 11.98 -2.21
CA THR A 77 8.14 11.19 -1.09
C THR A 77 9.54 11.63 -0.67
N ASP A 78 9.68 11.99 0.60
CA ASP A 78 10.94 12.42 1.19
C ASP A 78 11.84 11.24 1.61
N ALA A 79 11.24 10.10 1.96
CA ALA A 79 11.96 8.95 2.52
C ALA A 79 11.27 7.61 2.21
N CYS A 80 12.08 6.56 2.05
CA CYS A 80 11.65 5.17 1.92
C CYS A 80 12.42 4.31 2.91
N ASP A 81 11.72 3.47 3.68
CA ASP A 81 12.33 2.58 4.66
C ASP A 81 11.46 1.33 4.93
N TYR A 82 12.03 0.34 5.60
CA TYR A 82 11.35 -0.88 6.01
C TYR A 82 11.16 -0.89 7.52
N PHE A 83 9.92 -1.11 7.96
CA PHE A 83 9.56 -1.13 9.37
C PHE A 83 9.11 -2.51 9.82
N ALA A 84 9.55 -2.90 11.01
CA ALA A 84 9.01 -4.07 11.69
C ALA A 84 7.59 -3.78 12.18
N LEU A 85 6.72 -4.80 12.19
CA LEU A 85 5.31 -4.66 12.56
C LEU A 85 5.10 -4.19 14.02
N ASP A 86 6.01 -4.56 14.91
CA ASP A 86 6.04 -4.15 16.32
C ASP A 86 6.70 -2.77 16.54
N ASN A 87 7.30 -2.19 15.49
CA ASN A 87 7.95 -0.90 15.52
C ASN A 87 7.54 -0.04 14.30
N LEU A 88 6.22 0.08 14.08
CA LEU A 88 5.69 0.90 13.00
C LEU A 88 5.88 2.39 13.29
N PRO A 89 6.14 3.20 12.24
CA PRO A 89 6.22 4.65 12.37
C PRO A 89 4.82 5.24 12.57
N LYS A 90 4.76 6.57 12.72
CA LYS A 90 3.48 7.27 12.70
C LYS A 90 2.81 7.10 11.32
N LEU A 91 1.64 6.47 11.29
CA LEU A 91 0.94 6.14 10.05
C LEU A 91 0.01 7.26 9.56
N SER A 92 -0.08 7.38 8.24
CA SER A 92 -1.10 8.15 7.52
C SER A 92 -2.41 7.35 7.52
N LEU A 93 -3.26 7.56 8.54
CA LEU A 93 -4.44 6.70 8.79
C LEU A 93 -5.53 6.78 7.70
N ASP A 94 -5.52 7.82 6.88
CA ASP A 94 -6.34 7.98 5.70
C ASP A 94 -5.92 7.05 4.53
N ARG A 95 -4.64 6.66 4.50
CA ARG A 95 -4.02 5.80 3.49
C ARG A 95 -3.90 4.34 3.95
N ASN A 96 -3.50 4.09 5.19
CA ASN A 96 -3.46 2.74 5.74
C ASN A 96 -3.54 2.72 7.27
N THR A 97 -4.25 1.75 7.81
CA THR A 97 -4.28 1.49 9.26
C THR A 97 -3.32 0.40 9.67
N LYS A 98 -3.11 0.27 10.99
CA LYS A 98 -2.32 -0.82 11.55
C LYS A 98 -2.96 -2.19 11.23
N GLU A 99 -4.28 -2.28 11.29
CA GLU A 99 -5.03 -3.51 10.98
C GLU A 99 -4.82 -3.95 9.52
N GLN A 100 -4.80 -3.01 8.58
CA GLN A 100 -4.50 -3.27 7.17
C GLN A 100 -3.05 -3.74 6.96
N ILE A 101 -2.09 -3.15 7.68
CA ILE A 101 -0.69 -3.60 7.65
C ILE A 101 -0.56 -5.01 8.23
N GLU A 102 -1.18 -5.28 9.39
CA GLU A 102 -1.21 -6.62 9.99
C GLU A 102 -1.83 -7.66 9.05
N MET A 103 -2.91 -7.30 8.35
CA MET A 103 -3.51 -8.14 7.30
C MET A 103 -2.48 -8.46 6.21
N CYS A 104 -1.72 -7.48 5.73
CA CYS A 104 -0.69 -7.71 4.72
C CYS A 104 0.43 -8.65 5.21
N PHE A 105 0.86 -8.52 6.47
CA PHE A 105 1.83 -9.43 7.10
C PHE A 105 1.27 -10.86 7.26
N LYS A 106 -0.02 -11.01 7.58
CA LYS A 106 -0.67 -12.34 7.63
C LYS A 106 -0.72 -12.97 6.24
N ALA A 107 -1.09 -12.19 5.22
CA ALA A 107 -1.16 -12.64 3.84
C ALA A 107 0.20 -13.02 3.24
N SER A 108 1.28 -12.32 3.62
CA SER A 108 2.64 -12.64 3.14
C SER A 108 3.15 -13.97 3.69
N LYS A 109 2.77 -14.32 4.93
CA LYS A 109 3.17 -15.57 5.59
C LYS A 109 2.26 -16.77 5.27
N ASN A 110 1.11 -16.53 4.64
CA ASN A 110 0.14 -17.59 4.31
C ASN A 110 0.15 -17.90 2.80
N PRO A 111 0.68 -19.07 2.36
CA PRO A 111 0.68 -19.45 0.95
C PRO A 111 -0.75 -19.67 0.40
N ASN A 112 -1.70 -20.04 1.25
CA ASN A 112 -3.10 -20.33 0.89
C ASN A 112 -4.05 -19.18 1.27
N TRP A 113 -3.53 -17.96 1.38
CA TRP A 113 -4.32 -16.77 1.71
C TRP A 113 -5.50 -16.63 0.74
N GLN A 114 -6.70 -16.51 1.28
CA GLN A 114 -7.89 -16.17 0.51
C GLN A 114 -8.02 -14.66 0.48
N THR A 115 -8.09 -14.07 -0.71
CA THR A 115 -8.31 -12.64 -0.88
C THR A 115 -9.55 -12.22 -0.10
N LEU A 116 -9.41 -11.19 0.74
CA LEU A 116 -10.53 -10.61 1.46
C LEU A 116 -11.21 -9.56 0.57
N PHE A 117 -12.53 -9.57 0.51
CA PHE A 117 -13.27 -8.57 -0.25
C PHE A 117 -14.63 -8.27 0.37
N GLU A 118 -15.13 -7.08 0.08
CA GLU A 118 -16.40 -6.52 0.51
C GLU A 118 -17.13 -5.88 -0.68
#